data_AF-A0AAV1QU13-F1
#
_entry.id   AF-A0AAV1QU13-F1
#
_cell.length_a   1.000
_cell.length_b   1.000
_cell.length_c   1.000
_cell.angle_alpha   90.00
_cell.angle_beta   90.00
_cell.angle_gamma   90.00
#
_symmetry.space_group_name_H-M   'P 1'
#
loop_
_entity.id
_entity.type
_entity.pdbx_description
1 polymer ?
#
loop_
_entity_poly.entity_id
_entity_poly.type
_entity_poly.pdbx_seq_one_letter_code
_entity_poly.pdbx_strand_id
1 'polypeptide(L)'
;MGGNVKFTKKKHKERYAILLTRKIVPCKHIDNHVIDTLPLAYYWDLVRNSGWETYFSLHYPAYYELTREFYATYEFNYPKNITTDSPGVINFRMLGVDHAFSLTEFNLTCGFITPEFAHSIDYEEAPCDFLDDFDPTTSWPSLSSDDRPYHATWLGRQFLFMAKKKRGHLCLGSIVTFIAIKLGVLDMNKTNIHIACEMEPLDFACLHRMGVISKDKEGHYRIAPPGPSLAPRIIRSKRSRPTTTESDEEATPSSTSISLIQLKEQQDRMEKNLMAYFSYVGFSPPYPPAT
;
A
#
# COMPACT_ATOMS: atom_id res chain seq x y z
N MET A 1 -14.01 -14.98 19.40
CA MET A 1 -15.40 -14.65 19.06
C MET A 1 -15.50 -14.67 17.55
N GLY A 2 -16.32 -15.56 16.98
CA GLY A 2 -16.62 -15.55 15.54
C GLY A 2 -18.06 -15.08 15.40
N GLY A 3 -18.26 -13.87 14.85
CA GLY A 3 -19.60 -13.41 14.48
C GLY A 3 -20.30 -14.45 13.61
N ASN A 4 -21.63 -14.52 13.67
CA ASN A 4 -22.46 -15.49 12.94
C ASN A 4 -22.48 -15.22 11.42
N VAL A 5 -21.31 -15.18 10.78
CA VAL A 5 -21.17 -15.04 9.33
C VAL A 5 -21.49 -16.39 8.69
N LYS A 6 -22.64 -16.47 8.00
CA LYS A 6 -23.10 -17.69 7.32
C LYS A 6 -22.60 -17.71 5.89
N PHE A 7 -21.66 -18.60 5.56
CA PHE A 7 -21.17 -18.78 4.18
C PHE A 7 -21.97 -19.86 3.45
N THR A 8 -22.38 -19.56 2.21
CA THR A 8 -23.01 -20.53 1.30
C THR A 8 -21.95 -21.41 0.62
N LYS A 9 -20.82 -20.82 0.21
CA LYS A 9 -19.71 -21.51 -0.47
C LYS A 9 -18.73 -22.14 0.54
N LYS A 10 -18.45 -23.44 0.40
CA LYS A 10 -17.48 -24.19 1.23
C LYS A 10 -16.10 -23.53 1.26
N LYS A 11 -15.61 -23.09 0.10
CA LYS A 11 -14.33 -22.38 -0.08
C LYS A 11 -14.22 -21.12 0.79
N HIS A 12 -15.30 -20.34 0.90
CA HIS A 12 -15.32 -19.12 1.72
C HIS A 12 -15.28 -19.46 3.21
N LYS A 13 -16.02 -20.49 3.63
CA LYS A 13 -15.98 -20.99 5.01
C LYS A 13 -14.58 -21.45 5.43
N GLU A 14 -13.89 -22.18 4.56
CA GLU A 14 -12.53 -22.66 4.81
C GLU A 14 -11.52 -21.50 4.89
N ARG A 15 -11.60 -20.53 3.97
CA ARG A 15 -10.78 -19.31 4.04
C ARG A 15 -11.04 -18.53 5.33
N TYR A 16 -12.30 -18.35 5.70
CA TYR A 16 -12.66 -17.65 6.93
C TYR A 16 -12.06 -18.33 8.17
N ALA A 17 -12.09 -19.67 8.23
CA ALA A 17 -11.47 -20.42 9.32
C ALA A 17 -9.95 -20.17 9.43
N ILE A 18 -9.24 -20.04 8.31
CA ILE A 18 -7.82 -19.66 8.29
C ILE A 18 -7.66 -18.21 8.80
N LEU A 19 -8.50 -17.29 8.33
CA LEU A 19 -8.44 -15.87 8.67
C LEU A 19 -8.74 -15.59 10.16
N LEU A 20 -9.49 -16.46 10.84
CA LEU A 20 -9.70 -16.37 12.29
C LEU A 20 -8.39 -16.44 13.09
N THR A 21 -7.39 -17.15 12.57
CA THR A 21 -6.07 -17.29 13.22
C THR A 21 -5.12 -16.13 12.93
N ARG A 22 -5.46 -15.26 11.96
CA ARG A 22 -4.61 -14.15 11.54
C ARG A 22 -4.94 -12.90 12.34
N LYS A 23 -3.89 -12.23 12.84
CA LYS A 23 -4.01 -10.91 13.48
C LYS A 23 -4.30 -9.86 12.41
N ILE A 24 -5.29 -9.01 12.65
CA ILE A 24 -5.51 -7.77 11.89
C ILE A 24 -4.59 -6.71 12.50
N VAL A 25 -3.81 -6.03 11.66
CA VAL A 25 -2.90 -4.97 12.09
C VAL A 25 -3.47 -3.60 11.70
N PRO A 26 -3.20 -2.58 12.52
CA PRO A 26 -3.66 -1.23 12.27
C PRO A 26 -3.06 -0.68 10.98
N CYS A 27 -3.89 0.00 10.19
CA CYS A 27 -3.39 0.90 9.16
C CYS A 27 -2.75 2.12 9.84
N LYS A 28 -1.83 2.79 9.13
CA LYS A 28 -1.23 4.03 9.62
C LYS A 28 -1.87 5.23 8.95
N HIS A 29 -2.22 6.24 9.72
CA HIS A 29 -2.55 7.56 9.21
C HIS A 29 -1.36 8.48 9.43
N ILE A 30 -1.27 9.58 8.69
CA ILE A 30 -0.19 10.53 8.87
C ILE A 30 -0.41 11.30 10.17
N ASP A 31 0.68 11.51 10.92
CA ASP A 31 0.68 12.41 12.07
C ASP A 31 1.02 13.83 11.61
N ASN A 32 0.10 14.79 11.80
CA ASN A 32 0.30 16.19 11.43
C ASN A 32 1.56 16.78 12.09
N HIS A 33 1.91 16.36 13.30
CA HIS A 33 3.12 16.85 13.96
C HIS A 33 4.40 16.46 13.20
N VAL A 34 4.41 15.29 12.57
CA VAL A 34 5.52 14.83 11.73
C VAL A 34 5.61 15.68 10.46
N ILE A 35 4.47 16.03 9.87
CA ILE A 35 4.38 16.91 8.69
C ILE A 35 4.98 18.28 8.99
N ASP A 36 4.59 18.88 10.12
CA ASP A 36 4.97 20.25 10.45
C ASP A 36 6.44 20.38 10.84
N THR A 37 6.99 19.32 11.42
CA THR A 37 8.33 19.34 12.03
C THR A 37 9.43 18.94 11.06
N LEU A 38 9.15 18.05 10.11
CA LEU A 38 10.10 17.68 9.07
C LEU A 38 9.77 18.47 7.80
N PRO A 39 10.75 18.82 6.95
CA PRO A 39 10.49 19.45 5.65
C PRO A 39 9.91 18.42 4.66
N LEU A 40 8.76 17.82 5.01
CA LEU A 40 8.09 16.76 4.28
C LEU A 40 7.13 17.28 3.22
N ALA A 41 7.07 18.60 2.97
CA ALA A 41 6.22 19.18 1.93
C ALA A 41 6.42 18.45 0.59
N TYR A 42 7.69 18.23 0.19
CA TYR A 42 8.03 17.45 -1.00
C TYR A 42 7.58 15.98 -0.94
N TYR A 43 7.61 15.36 0.24
CA TYR A 43 7.16 13.97 0.43
C TYR A 43 5.63 13.86 0.34
N TRP A 44 4.91 14.90 0.75
CA TRP A 44 3.45 14.96 0.56
C TRP A 44 3.06 15.21 -0.87
N ASP A 45 3.81 16.03 -1.59
CA ASP A 45 3.59 16.17 -3.01
C ASP A 45 3.81 14.82 -3.71
N LEU A 46 4.81 14.02 -3.31
CA LEU A 46 4.92 12.64 -3.82
C LEU A 46 3.71 11.79 -3.42
N VAL A 47 3.31 11.76 -2.14
CA VAL A 47 2.18 10.93 -1.69
C VAL A 47 0.86 11.32 -2.37
N ARG A 48 0.66 12.62 -2.61
CA ARG A 48 -0.48 13.17 -3.36
C ARG A 48 -0.40 12.81 -4.83
N ASN A 49 0.72 13.08 -5.48
CA ASN A 49 0.97 12.72 -6.88
C ASN A 49 0.98 11.20 -7.08
N SER A 50 1.10 10.45 -5.97
CA SER A 50 0.96 9.01 -5.97
C SER A 50 -0.40 8.46 -5.59
N GLY A 51 -1.40 9.32 -5.41
CA GLY A 51 -2.79 8.89 -5.14
C GLY A 51 -2.96 8.17 -3.80
N TRP A 52 -1.92 8.16 -2.96
CA TRP A 52 -1.94 7.54 -1.63
C TRP A 52 -2.48 8.48 -0.58
N GLU A 53 -2.67 9.76 -0.92
CA GLU A 53 -3.30 10.74 -0.03
C GLU A 53 -4.65 10.22 0.47
N THR A 54 -5.47 9.60 -0.38
CA THR A 54 -6.72 8.96 0.06
C THR A 54 -6.46 7.91 1.13
N TYR A 55 -5.50 7.00 0.92
CA TYR A 55 -5.20 5.94 1.88
C TYR A 55 -4.78 6.48 3.25
N PHE A 56 -3.91 7.48 3.25
CA PHE A 56 -3.39 8.07 4.48
C PHE A 56 -4.35 9.03 5.18
N SER A 57 -5.32 9.58 4.45
CA SER A 57 -6.38 10.44 4.98
C SER A 57 -7.57 9.65 5.54
N LEU A 58 -7.64 8.33 5.32
CA LEU A 58 -8.63 7.48 5.98
C LEU A 58 -8.39 7.51 7.50
N HIS A 59 -9.46 7.71 8.27
CA HIS A 59 -9.45 7.66 9.73
C HIS A 59 -10.57 6.71 10.20
N TYR A 60 -10.40 5.43 9.89
CA TYR A 60 -11.39 4.40 10.20
C TYR A 60 -10.75 3.21 10.93
N PRO A 61 -11.37 2.69 12.01
CA PRO A 61 -10.92 1.45 12.63
C PRO A 61 -11.08 0.27 11.66
N ALA A 62 -10.31 -0.78 11.90
CA ALA A 62 -10.56 -2.08 11.29
C ALA A 62 -11.46 -2.92 12.20
N TYR A 63 -12.35 -3.72 11.61
CA TYR A 63 -13.28 -4.58 12.35
C TYR A 63 -13.08 -6.07 12.07
N TYR A 64 -13.18 -6.91 13.08
CA TYR A 64 -12.90 -8.35 12.94
C TYR A 64 -13.82 -9.04 11.94
N GLU A 65 -15.14 -8.87 12.10
CA GLU A 65 -16.14 -9.53 11.27
C GLU A 65 -16.04 -9.06 9.83
N LEU A 66 -16.03 -7.74 9.63
CA LEU A 66 -16.04 -7.10 8.33
C LEU A 66 -14.76 -7.45 7.54
N THR A 67 -13.58 -7.22 8.11
CA THR A 67 -12.31 -7.47 7.42
C THR A 67 -12.15 -8.96 7.07
N ARG A 68 -12.51 -9.87 7.99
CA ARG A 68 -12.37 -11.31 7.72
C ARG A 68 -13.40 -11.82 6.70
N GLU A 69 -14.64 -11.35 6.75
CA GLU A 69 -15.66 -11.72 5.76
C GLU A 69 -15.25 -11.25 4.36
N PHE A 70 -14.82 -9.99 4.25
CA PHE A 70 -14.31 -9.43 3.01
C PHE A 70 -13.19 -10.30 2.44
N TYR A 71 -12.10 -10.55 3.19
CA TYR A 71 -10.99 -11.37 2.70
C TYR A 71 -11.36 -12.84 2.44
N ALA A 72 -12.32 -13.41 3.18
CA ALA A 72 -12.76 -14.78 2.95
C ALA A 72 -13.49 -14.93 1.61
N THR A 73 -14.28 -13.93 1.26
CA THR A 73 -15.13 -13.91 0.07
C THR A 73 -14.50 -13.24 -1.14
N TYR A 74 -13.42 -12.47 -0.93
CA TYR A 74 -12.74 -11.74 -1.99
C TYR A 74 -12.26 -12.66 -3.11
N GLU A 75 -12.73 -12.35 -4.30
CA GLU A 75 -12.42 -13.00 -5.56
C GLU A 75 -12.12 -11.92 -6.59
N PHE A 76 -11.00 -12.06 -7.27
CA PHE A 76 -10.60 -11.19 -8.35
C PHE A 76 -10.33 -12.07 -9.56
N ASN A 77 -11.25 -12.05 -10.51
CA ASN A 77 -11.26 -12.88 -11.70
C ASN A 77 -10.86 -11.99 -12.87
N TYR A 78 -9.58 -12.03 -13.23
CA TYR A 78 -9.02 -11.20 -14.30
C TYR A 78 -8.67 -12.05 -15.54
N PRO A 79 -9.65 -12.45 -16.39
CA PRO A 79 -9.36 -13.17 -17.63
C PRO A 79 -8.73 -12.27 -18.71
N LYS A 80 -8.10 -12.88 -19.73
CA LYS A 80 -7.34 -12.18 -20.78
C LYS A 80 -8.15 -11.26 -21.72
N ASN A 81 -9.49 -11.21 -21.59
CA ASN A 81 -10.39 -10.53 -22.54
C ASN A 81 -11.40 -9.59 -21.85
N ILE A 82 -11.04 -9.01 -20.69
CA ILE A 82 -11.90 -8.05 -19.99
C ILE A 82 -11.28 -6.66 -19.98
N THR A 83 -12.15 -5.66 -20.02
CA THR A 83 -11.81 -4.25 -19.78
C THR A 83 -11.86 -3.93 -18.29
N THR A 84 -11.33 -2.78 -17.90
CA THR A 84 -11.45 -2.21 -16.55
C THR A 84 -12.91 -2.08 -16.09
N ASP A 85 -13.84 -1.87 -17.02
CA ASP A 85 -15.28 -1.72 -16.76
C ASP A 85 -16.09 -3.02 -16.86
N SER A 86 -15.44 -4.16 -17.13
CA SER A 86 -16.16 -5.43 -17.18
C SER A 86 -16.81 -5.74 -15.83
N PRO A 87 -18.12 -6.03 -15.77
CA PRO A 87 -18.83 -6.22 -14.51
C PRO A 87 -18.42 -7.53 -13.83
N GLY A 88 -18.44 -7.54 -12.49
CA GLY A 88 -18.22 -8.75 -11.69
C GLY A 88 -16.79 -9.31 -11.77
N VAL A 89 -15.82 -8.48 -12.12
CA VAL A 89 -14.39 -8.81 -12.09
C VAL A 89 -13.90 -8.97 -10.66
N ILE A 90 -14.39 -8.11 -9.76
CA ILE A 90 -14.14 -8.17 -8.32
C ILE A 90 -15.43 -8.57 -7.62
N ASN A 91 -15.39 -9.63 -6.82
CA ASN A 91 -16.52 -10.09 -6.02
C ASN A 91 -16.10 -10.22 -4.57
N PHE A 92 -16.94 -9.74 -3.66
CA PHE A 92 -16.72 -9.87 -2.23
C PHE A 92 -18.04 -9.71 -1.49
N ARG A 93 -18.01 -9.99 -0.20
CA ARG A 93 -19.15 -9.88 0.70
C ARG A 93 -18.80 -9.00 1.89
N MET A 94 -19.73 -8.15 2.30
CA MET A 94 -19.61 -7.31 3.48
C MET A 94 -20.90 -7.35 4.29
N LEU A 95 -20.80 -7.74 5.55
CA LEU A 95 -21.92 -7.80 6.51
C LEU A 95 -23.12 -8.57 5.96
N GLY A 96 -22.83 -9.68 5.28
CA GLY A 96 -23.86 -10.54 4.71
C GLY A 96 -24.33 -10.17 3.30
N VAL A 97 -23.94 -9.02 2.76
CA VAL A 97 -24.35 -8.53 1.42
C VAL A 97 -23.27 -8.83 0.38
N ASP A 98 -23.65 -9.50 -0.71
CA ASP A 98 -22.75 -9.80 -1.82
C ASP A 98 -22.64 -8.59 -2.76
N HIS A 99 -21.41 -8.32 -3.19
CA HIS A 99 -21.06 -7.22 -4.09
C HIS A 99 -20.26 -7.76 -5.28
N ALA A 100 -20.55 -7.24 -6.46
CA ALA A 100 -19.87 -7.57 -7.71
C ALA A 100 -19.56 -6.25 -8.44
N PHE A 101 -18.28 -6.00 -8.68
CA PHE A 101 -17.73 -4.73 -9.14
C PHE A 101 -16.90 -4.94 -10.39
N SER A 102 -16.94 -3.97 -11.30
CA SER A 102 -15.84 -3.77 -12.25
C SER A 102 -14.58 -3.30 -11.52
N LEU A 103 -13.45 -3.30 -12.22
CA LEU A 103 -12.21 -2.81 -11.64
C LEU A 103 -12.26 -1.29 -11.40
N THR A 104 -12.86 -0.55 -12.34
CA THR A 104 -13.08 0.89 -12.23
C THR A 104 -13.99 1.23 -11.07
N GLU A 105 -15.15 0.57 -10.95
CA GLU A 105 -16.07 0.76 -9.83
C GLU A 105 -15.38 0.52 -8.49
N PHE A 106 -14.54 -0.51 -8.42
CA PHE A 106 -13.82 -0.84 -7.21
C PHE A 106 -12.78 0.23 -6.85
N ASN A 107 -11.98 0.68 -7.82
CA ASN A 107 -10.96 1.71 -7.61
C ASN A 107 -11.59 3.06 -7.21
N LEU A 108 -12.70 3.45 -7.85
CA LEU A 108 -13.49 4.64 -7.49
C LEU A 108 -14.04 4.53 -6.06
N THR A 109 -14.61 3.38 -5.72
CA THR A 109 -15.20 3.16 -4.38
C THR A 109 -14.14 3.20 -3.28
N CYS A 110 -12.94 2.71 -3.58
CA CYS A 110 -11.80 2.82 -2.68
C CYS A 110 -11.18 4.22 -2.63
N GLY A 111 -11.55 5.12 -3.56
CA GLY A 111 -11.08 6.50 -3.66
C GLY A 111 -9.64 6.64 -4.19
N PHE A 112 -9.12 5.62 -4.88
CA PHE A 112 -7.76 5.65 -5.46
C PHE A 112 -7.70 6.37 -6.81
N ILE A 113 -8.85 6.50 -7.49
CA ILE A 113 -8.98 7.26 -8.72
C ILE A 113 -10.18 8.20 -8.60
N THR A 114 -10.15 9.31 -9.35
CA THR A 114 -11.30 10.20 -9.47
C THR A 114 -12.18 9.77 -10.65
N PRO A 115 -13.47 10.17 -10.68
CA PRO A 115 -14.34 9.93 -11.84
C PRO A 115 -13.74 10.48 -13.14
N GLU A 116 -13.06 11.62 -13.07
CA GLU A 116 -12.42 12.25 -14.23
C GLU A 116 -11.27 11.40 -14.76
N PHE A 117 -10.39 10.91 -13.86
CA PHE A 117 -9.28 10.05 -14.25
C PHE A 117 -9.73 8.68 -14.75
N ALA A 118 -10.85 8.15 -14.24
CA ALA A 118 -11.42 6.88 -14.73
C ALA A 118 -11.81 6.91 -16.22
N HIS A 119 -11.96 8.09 -16.81
CA HIS A 119 -12.24 8.32 -18.23
C HIS A 119 -11.02 8.81 -19.03
N SER A 120 -9.83 8.80 -18.44
CA SER A 120 -8.61 9.21 -19.14
C SER A 120 -8.08 8.08 -20.03
N ILE A 121 -7.43 8.45 -21.13
CA ILE A 121 -6.73 7.51 -22.00
C ILE A 121 -5.67 6.75 -21.20
N ASP A 122 -4.99 7.41 -20.26
CA ASP A 122 -3.97 6.79 -19.41
C ASP A 122 -4.53 5.67 -18.54
N TYR A 123 -5.78 5.80 -18.07
CA TYR A 123 -6.46 4.76 -17.30
C TYR A 123 -6.99 3.62 -18.18
N GLU A 124 -7.51 3.93 -19.36
CA GLU A 124 -8.03 2.93 -20.32
C GLU A 124 -6.91 2.11 -20.95
N GLU A 125 -5.79 2.75 -21.29
CA GLU A 125 -4.62 2.14 -21.92
C GLU A 125 -3.63 1.56 -20.90
N ALA A 126 -3.86 1.77 -19.60
CA ALA A 126 -3.06 1.16 -18.56
C ALA A 126 -3.02 -0.36 -18.78
N PRO A 127 -1.84 -0.94 -19.03
CA PRO A 127 -1.74 -2.37 -19.28
C PRO A 127 -2.31 -3.07 -18.07
N CYS A 128 -3.33 -3.90 -18.27
CA CYS A 128 -3.98 -4.58 -17.15
C CYS A 128 -3.35 -5.95 -16.85
N ASP A 129 -2.41 -6.38 -17.70
CA ASP A 129 -1.71 -7.65 -17.59
C ASP A 129 -0.32 -7.45 -17.01
N PHE A 130 -0.16 -7.74 -15.72
CA PHE A 130 1.13 -8.19 -15.23
C PHE A 130 1.37 -9.60 -15.76
N LEU A 131 2.57 -9.85 -16.29
CA LEU A 131 3.06 -11.19 -16.56
C LEU A 131 2.91 -12.08 -15.31
N ASP A 132 2.62 -13.36 -15.50
CA ASP A 132 2.35 -14.32 -14.41
C ASP A 132 3.53 -14.50 -13.42
N ASP A 133 4.73 -14.05 -13.81
CA ASP A 133 5.97 -14.05 -13.05
C ASP A 133 6.36 -12.67 -12.48
N PHE A 134 5.44 -11.70 -12.51
CA PHE A 134 5.71 -10.36 -11.98
C PHE A 134 6.11 -10.41 -10.50
N ASP A 135 7.40 -10.17 -10.26
CA ASP A 135 7.98 -9.97 -8.95
C ASP A 135 8.00 -8.46 -8.65
N PRO A 136 7.13 -7.97 -7.74
CA PRO A 136 7.09 -6.55 -7.38
C PRO A 136 8.39 -6.06 -6.73
N THR A 137 9.29 -6.96 -6.33
CA THR A 137 10.56 -6.58 -5.68
C THR A 137 11.70 -6.30 -6.66
N THR A 138 11.62 -6.78 -7.91
CA THR A 138 12.69 -6.65 -8.92
C THR A 138 12.44 -5.58 -9.98
N SER A 139 11.20 -5.14 -10.13
CA SER A 139 10.76 -4.16 -11.13
C SER A 139 10.84 -2.70 -10.65
N TRP A 140 11.16 -2.47 -9.36
CA TRP A 140 11.19 -1.14 -8.76
C TRP A 140 12.40 -0.25 -9.11
N PRO A 141 13.61 -0.76 -9.42
CA PRO A 141 14.68 0.10 -9.92
C PRO A 141 14.34 0.83 -11.23
N SER A 142 13.34 0.35 -11.99
CA SER A 142 12.77 1.02 -13.16
C SER A 142 11.62 1.99 -12.87
N LEU A 143 11.25 2.23 -11.60
CA LEU A 143 10.10 3.07 -11.21
C LEU A 143 10.42 4.55 -11.00
N SER A 144 11.69 4.94 -10.86
CA SER A 144 12.07 6.34 -10.59
C SER A 144 12.27 7.21 -11.83
N SER A 145 12.07 6.65 -13.03
CA SER A 145 12.33 7.37 -14.30
C SER A 145 11.24 7.18 -15.36
N ASP A 146 10.09 6.58 -15.02
CA ASP A 146 9.13 6.14 -16.03
C ASP A 146 7.75 6.79 -15.84
N ASP A 147 7.28 7.50 -16.86
CA ASP A 147 5.93 8.09 -17.03
C ASP A 147 4.84 7.01 -17.21
N ARG A 148 4.95 5.87 -16.53
CA ARG A 148 4.02 4.76 -16.77
C ARG A 148 2.67 4.97 -16.08
N PRO A 149 1.55 4.64 -16.75
CA PRO A 149 0.20 4.87 -16.25
C PRO A 149 -0.15 4.03 -15.02
N TYR A 150 -1.13 4.53 -14.25
CA TYR A 150 -1.74 3.84 -13.11
C TYR A 150 -2.15 2.40 -13.47
N HIS A 151 -1.66 1.40 -12.74
CA HIS A 151 -2.07 0.02 -13.02
C HIS A 151 -3.37 -0.34 -12.30
N ALA A 152 -4.50 -0.26 -13.02
CA ALA A 152 -5.85 -0.45 -12.47
C ALA A 152 -6.01 -1.74 -11.65
N THR A 153 -5.35 -2.85 -12.03
CA THR A 153 -5.52 -4.16 -11.34
C THR A 153 -4.81 -4.28 -10.01
N TRP A 154 -3.91 -3.35 -9.66
CA TRP A 154 -3.03 -3.55 -8.52
C TRP A 154 -3.77 -3.75 -7.20
N LEU A 155 -4.68 -2.83 -6.86
CA LEU A 155 -5.39 -2.91 -5.58
C LEU A 155 -6.17 -4.23 -5.52
N GLY A 156 -6.74 -4.60 -6.66
CA GLY A 156 -7.39 -5.89 -6.87
C GLY A 156 -6.48 -7.08 -6.54
N ARG A 157 -5.24 -7.06 -7.05
CA ARG A 157 -4.21 -8.08 -6.81
C ARG A 157 -3.71 -8.09 -5.36
N GLN A 158 -3.58 -6.94 -4.69
CA GLN A 158 -3.16 -6.89 -3.29
C GLN A 158 -4.16 -7.54 -2.36
N PHE A 159 -5.45 -7.21 -2.52
CA PHE A 159 -6.50 -7.88 -1.76
C PHE A 159 -6.53 -9.38 -2.03
N LEU A 160 -6.34 -9.79 -3.29
CA LEU A 160 -6.26 -11.21 -3.66
C LEU A 160 -5.06 -11.92 -3.01
N PHE A 161 -3.88 -11.30 -3.03
CA PHE A 161 -2.68 -11.83 -2.42
C PHE A 161 -2.87 -12.03 -0.91
N MET A 162 -3.41 -11.00 -0.24
CA MET A 162 -3.71 -11.04 1.20
C MET A 162 -4.77 -12.08 1.55
N ALA A 163 -5.79 -12.26 0.70
CA ALA A 163 -6.82 -13.29 0.85
C ALA A 163 -6.25 -14.71 0.70
N LYS A 164 -5.31 -14.92 -0.23
CA LYS A 164 -4.68 -16.24 -0.50
C LYS A 164 -3.59 -16.60 0.50
N LYS A 165 -2.98 -15.62 1.17
CA LYS A 165 -1.88 -15.83 2.11
C LYS A 165 -2.33 -16.68 3.30
N LYS A 166 -1.65 -17.80 3.55
CA LYS A 166 -1.99 -18.72 4.66
C LYS A 166 -1.50 -18.26 6.03
N ARG A 167 -0.51 -17.36 6.08
CA ARG A 167 0.16 -16.91 7.32
C ARG A 167 0.45 -15.41 7.27
N GLY A 168 0.71 -14.81 8.44
CA GLY A 168 0.99 -13.39 8.58
C GLY A 168 -0.26 -12.56 8.85
N HIS A 169 -0.07 -11.25 8.98
CA HIS A 169 -1.12 -10.33 9.38
C HIS A 169 -2.10 -10.02 8.23
N LEU A 170 -3.27 -9.51 8.58
CA LEU A 170 -4.21 -8.86 7.68
C LEU A 170 -4.04 -7.34 7.84
N CYS A 171 -3.77 -6.65 6.75
CA CYS A 171 -3.71 -5.19 6.69
C CYS A 171 -4.91 -4.65 5.89
N LEU A 172 -4.96 -3.34 5.65
CA LEU A 172 -6.02 -2.66 4.88
C LEU A 172 -7.44 -2.75 5.48
N GLY A 173 -7.55 -3.11 6.76
CA GLY A 173 -8.85 -3.21 7.43
C GLY A 173 -9.61 -1.87 7.40
N SER A 174 -8.91 -0.75 7.49
CA SER A 174 -9.48 0.60 7.39
C SER A 174 -10.04 0.91 6.00
N ILE A 175 -9.41 0.42 4.92
CA ILE A 175 -9.98 0.54 3.56
C ILE A 175 -11.25 -0.30 3.47
N VAL A 176 -11.25 -1.53 4.01
CA VAL A 176 -12.45 -2.38 4.02
C VAL A 176 -13.61 -1.68 4.75
N THR A 177 -13.33 -1.04 5.88
CA THR A 177 -14.29 -0.20 6.61
C THR A 177 -14.78 0.97 5.76
N PHE A 178 -13.88 1.68 5.09
CA PHE A 178 -14.24 2.79 4.21
C PHE A 178 -15.16 2.35 3.06
N ILE A 179 -14.84 1.24 2.39
CA ILE A 179 -15.69 0.65 1.35
C ILE A 179 -17.08 0.32 1.93
N ALA A 180 -17.14 -0.32 3.10
CA ALA A 180 -18.41 -0.69 3.73
C ALA A 180 -19.29 0.53 4.05
N ILE A 181 -18.70 1.65 4.45
CA ILE A 181 -19.40 2.92 4.66
C ILE A 181 -19.88 3.48 3.31
N LYS A 182 -19.02 3.50 2.29
CA LYS A 182 -19.36 3.99 0.94
C LYS A 182 -20.51 3.20 0.30
N LEU A 183 -20.57 1.89 0.57
CA LEU A 183 -21.64 1.01 0.11
C LEU A 183 -22.92 1.10 0.98
N GLY A 184 -22.90 1.89 2.06
CA GLY A 184 -24.02 2.04 2.97
C GLY A 184 -24.36 0.78 3.78
N VAL A 185 -23.45 -0.19 3.83
CA VAL A 185 -23.65 -1.44 4.59
C VAL A 185 -23.21 -1.32 6.05
N LEU A 186 -22.36 -0.34 6.37
CA LEU A 186 -21.88 -0.07 7.73
C LEU A 186 -22.30 1.32 8.22
N ASP A 187 -23.10 1.37 9.29
CA ASP A 187 -23.35 2.59 10.08
C ASP A 187 -22.50 2.56 11.35
N MET A 188 -21.48 3.42 11.42
CA MET A 188 -20.53 3.48 12.54
C MET A 188 -21.20 3.76 13.89
N ASN A 189 -22.40 4.37 13.90
CA ASN A 189 -23.10 4.71 15.14
C ASN A 189 -24.05 3.60 15.63
N LYS A 190 -24.32 2.57 14.80
CA LYS A 190 -25.36 1.56 15.06
C LYS A 190 -24.87 0.12 14.94
N THR A 191 -23.58 -0.08 14.67
CA THR A 191 -23.07 -1.40 14.33
C THR A 191 -22.58 -2.16 15.56
N ASN A 192 -22.98 -3.43 15.64
CA ASN A 192 -22.58 -4.35 16.71
C ASN A 192 -21.45 -5.29 16.23
N ILE A 193 -20.44 -4.70 15.60
CA ILE A 193 -19.24 -5.43 15.15
C ILE A 193 -18.03 -5.00 15.97
N HIS A 194 -17.04 -5.89 16.10
CA HIS A 194 -15.97 -5.69 17.05
C HIS A 194 -14.77 -5.02 16.40
N ILE A 195 -14.34 -3.90 17.00
CA ILE A 195 -13.10 -3.23 16.60
C ILE A 195 -11.94 -4.20 16.79
N ALA A 196 -11.18 -4.41 15.72
CA ALA A 196 -9.96 -5.20 15.73
C ALA A 196 -8.74 -4.36 16.11
N CYS A 197 -8.66 -3.14 15.56
CA CYS A 197 -7.65 -2.15 15.89
C CYS A 197 -8.06 -0.78 15.35
N GLU A 198 -7.71 0.26 16.09
CA GLU A 198 -7.73 1.64 15.60
C GLU A 198 -6.60 1.89 14.61
N MET A 199 -6.69 2.96 13.82
CA MET A 199 -5.51 3.41 13.08
C MET A 199 -4.47 3.97 14.05
N GLU A 200 -3.20 3.77 13.71
CA GLU A 200 -2.08 4.31 14.49
C GLU A 200 -1.40 5.43 13.71
N PRO A 201 -0.87 6.46 14.38
CA PRO A 201 -0.11 7.49 13.69
C PRO A 201 1.18 6.91 13.09
N LEU A 202 1.54 7.43 11.92
CA LEU A 202 2.87 7.31 11.33
C LEU A 202 3.79 8.33 12.01
N ASP A 203 4.06 8.10 13.29
CA ASP A 203 4.83 9.01 14.14
C ASP A 203 6.35 8.94 13.89
N PHE A 204 7.10 9.83 14.54
CA PHE A 204 8.56 9.85 14.53
C PHE A 204 9.18 8.49 14.92
N ALA A 205 8.58 7.79 15.89
CA ALA A 205 9.09 6.50 16.33
C ALA A 205 8.91 5.43 15.24
N CYS A 206 7.80 5.45 14.50
CA CYS A 206 7.53 4.58 13.38
C CYS A 206 8.48 4.86 12.22
N LEU A 207 8.60 6.11 11.81
CA LEU A 207 9.54 6.53 10.76
C LEU A 207 10.99 6.18 11.11
N HIS A 208 11.38 6.33 12.38
CA HIS A 208 12.71 5.96 12.85
C HIS A 208 12.92 4.45 12.83
N ARG A 209 11.95 3.64 13.28
CA ARG A 209 12.01 2.16 13.18
C ARG A 209 12.11 1.68 11.74
N MET A 210 11.50 2.43 10.81
CA MET A 210 11.55 2.15 9.37
C MET A 210 12.85 2.61 8.70
N GLY A 211 13.71 3.35 9.42
CA GLY A 211 14.94 3.90 8.87
C GLY A 211 14.72 5.08 7.92
N VAL A 212 13.52 5.67 7.91
CA VAL A 212 13.20 6.86 7.10
C VAL A 212 13.85 8.10 7.69
N ILE A 213 13.93 8.15 9.02
CA ILE A 213 14.53 9.26 9.77
C ILE A 213 15.52 8.72 10.80
N SER A 214 16.53 9.52 11.12
CA SER A 214 17.47 9.29 12.20
C SER A 214 17.33 10.38 13.25
N LYS A 215 17.66 10.05 14.50
CA LYS A 215 17.74 11.01 15.60
C LYS A 215 19.20 11.37 15.81
N ASP A 216 19.55 12.65 15.72
CA ASP A 216 20.91 13.11 15.97
C ASP A 216 21.25 13.10 17.47
N LYS A 217 22.51 13.42 17.82
CA LYS A 217 22.99 13.41 19.21
C LYS A 217 22.29 14.44 20.09
N GLU A 218 21.73 15.49 19.50
CA GLU A 218 20.99 16.56 20.17
C GLU A 218 19.51 16.21 20.33
N GLY A 219 19.06 15.14 19.69
CA GLY A 219 17.71 14.65 19.76
C GLY A 219 16.80 15.18 18.66
N HIS A 220 17.32 15.92 17.68
CA HIS A 220 16.56 16.36 16.52
C HIS A 220 16.42 15.23 15.51
N TYR A 221 15.25 15.16 14.88
CA TYR A 221 15.01 14.21 13.81
C TYR A 221 15.46 14.80 12.47
N ARG A 222 16.16 13.99 11.69
CA ARG A 222 16.55 14.32 10.32
C ARG A 222 16.20 13.14 9.43
N ILE A 223 15.93 13.41 8.16
CA ILE A 223 15.72 12.35 7.19
C ILE A 223 17.02 11.55 7.08
N ALA A 224 16.95 10.24 7.26
CA ALA A 224 18.13 9.40 7.21
C ALA A 224 18.67 9.41 5.77
N PRO A 225 19.99 9.57 5.57
CA PRO A 225 20.58 9.35 4.26
C PRO A 225 20.33 7.90 3.83
N PRO A 226 20.22 7.61 2.52
CA PRO A 226 20.01 6.24 2.04
C PRO A 226 21.24 5.39 2.39
N GLY A 227 21.19 4.73 3.54
CA GLY A 227 22.09 3.64 3.88
C GLY A 227 21.51 2.32 3.37
N PRO A 228 22.32 1.25 3.25
CA PRO A 228 21.75 -0.09 3.08
C PRO A 228 20.69 -0.23 4.15
N SER A 229 19.44 -0.48 3.75
CA SER A 229 18.31 -0.72 4.66
C SER A 229 18.87 -1.53 5.81
N LEU A 230 18.66 -1.11 7.07
CA LEU A 230 18.92 -1.99 8.19
C LEU A 230 18.17 -3.27 7.84
N ALA A 231 18.90 -4.29 7.36
CA ALA A 231 18.28 -5.52 6.93
C ALA A 231 17.40 -5.93 8.10
N PRO A 232 16.12 -6.26 7.89
CA PRO A 232 15.24 -6.66 8.98
C PRO A 232 16.05 -7.63 9.83
N ARG A 233 16.23 -7.35 11.13
CA ARG A 233 17.18 -8.06 12.00
C ARG A 233 16.83 -9.56 11.98
N ILE A 234 17.34 -10.28 10.99
CA ILE A 234 17.48 -11.71 11.02
C ILE A 234 18.71 -11.89 11.88
N ILE A 235 18.48 -12.31 13.13
CA ILE A 235 19.55 -12.75 14.01
C ILE A 235 20.23 -13.93 13.32
N ARG A 236 21.31 -13.71 12.57
CA ARG A 236 22.22 -14.76 12.11
C ARG A 236 23.63 -14.23 11.87
N SER A 237 24.52 -14.82 12.69
CA SER A 237 25.98 -14.90 12.68
C SER A 237 26.75 -14.37 11.46
N LYS A 238 27.77 -13.55 11.77
CA LYS A 238 28.82 -13.00 10.92
C LYS A 238 29.54 -14.03 10.04
N ARG A 239 29.90 -13.63 8.81
CA ARG A 239 31.22 -13.88 8.22
C ARG A 239 31.54 -12.83 7.15
N SER A 240 32.75 -12.29 7.21
CA SER A 240 33.26 -11.12 6.49
C SER A 240 34.39 -11.48 5.54
N ARG A 241 34.50 -10.84 4.34
CA ARG A 241 35.77 -10.42 3.67
C ARG A 241 35.52 -9.69 2.31
N PRO A 242 36.52 -9.08 1.61
CA PRO A 242 36.68 -7.63 1.51
C PRO A 242 36.68 -7.03 0.07
N THR A 243 36.84 -5.71 0.07
CA THR A 243 36.90 -4.64 -0.95
C THR A 243 37.89 -4.80 -2.12
N THR A 244 37.56 -4.18 -3.26
CA THR A 244 38.55 -3.49 -4.13
C THR A 244 37.96 -2.21 -4.73
N THR A 245 38.80 -1.19 -4.79
CA THR A 245 38.59 0.20 -5.21
C THR A 245 38.89 0.37 -6.70
N GLU A 246 38.21 1.28 -7.40
CA GLU A 246 38.77 2.00 -8.55
C GLU A 246 38.03 3.33 -8.75
N SER A 247 38.81 4.35 -9.12
CA SER A 247 38.50 5.78 -9.17
C SER A 247 38.44 6.24 -10.63
N ASP A 248 37.52 7.15 -10.96
CA ASP A 248 37.58 7.92 -12.22
C ASP A 248 37.11 9.37 -12.04
N GLU A 249 37.64 10.20 -12.95
CA GLU A 249 37.86 11.64 -12.90
C GLU A 249 36.60 12.52 -12.96
N GLU A 250 36.69 13.67 -12.28
CA GLU A 250 35.62 14.60 -11.97
C GLU A 250 35.50 15.71 -13.04
N ALA A 251 34.40 15.73 -13.79
CA ALA A 251 33.98 16.89 -14.56
C ALA A 251 33.04 17.76 -13.70
N THR A 252 33.43 19.00 -13.42
CA THR A 252 32.65 19.94 -12.61
C THR A 252 31.26 20.18 -13.21
N PRO A 253 30.15 19.79 -12.53
CA PRO A 253 28.81 19.98 -13.06
C PRO A 253 28.37 21.44 -12.90
N SER A 254 27.64 21.96 -13.89
CA SER A 254 27.01 23.29 -13.81
C SER A 254 25.96 23.35 -12.70
N SER A 255 25.71 24.54 -12.11
CA SER A 255 24.77 24.73 -10.99
C SER A 255 23.39 24.11 -11.19
N THR A 256 22.88 24.05 -12.43
CA THR A 256 21.59 23.44 -12.77
C THR A 256 21.67 21.91 -12.79
N SER A 257 22.79 21.35 -13.26
CA SER A 257 23.03 19.90 -13.24
C SER A 257 23.24 19.38 -11.81
N ILE A 258 23.87 20.17 -10.93
CA ILE A 258 23.98 19.87 -9.50
C ILE A 258 22.59 19.80 -8.86
N SER A 259 21.69 20.74 -9.19
CA SER A 259 20.31 20.73 -8.69
C SER A 259 19.48 19.53 -9.18
N LEU A 260 19.65 19.11 -10.44
CA LEU A 260 18.94 17.94 -10.99
C LEU A 260 19.44 16.63 -10.39
N ILE A 261 20.76 16.50 -10.19
CA ILE A 261 21.36 15.35 -9.52
C ILE A 261 20.83 15.26 -8.08
N GLN A 262 20.82 16.39 -7.35
CA GLN A 262 20.28 16.45 -5.98
C GLN A 262 18.80 16.08 -5.89
N LEU A 263 17.97 16.52 -6.85
CA LEU A 263 16.55 16.16 -6.91
C LEU A 263 16.36 14.67 -7.19
N LYS A 264 17.12 14.11 -8.14
CA LYS A 264 17.07 12.68 -8.46
C LYS A 264 17.49 11.81 -7.27
N GLU A 265 18.55 12.21 -6.56
CA GLU A 265 18.98 11.57 -5.32
C GLU A 265 17.98 11.73 -4.16
N GLN A 266 17.15 12.77 -4.16
CA GLN A 266 16.06 12.94 -3.19
C GLN A 266 14.88 12.03 -3.54
N GLN A 267 14.55 11.88 -4.81
CA GLN A 267 13.51 10.99 -5.30
C GLN A 267 13.85 9.51 -5.02
N ASP A 268 15.04 9.04 -5.43
CA ASP A 268 15.48 7.65 -5.21
C ASP A 268 15.52 7.28 -3.71
N ARG A 269 15.80 8.25 -2.84
CA ARG A 269 15.81 8.11 -1.38
C ARG A 269 14.40 7.95 -0.82
N MET A 270 13.46 8.71 -1.34
CA MET A 270 12.06 8.69 -0.94
C MET A 270 11.39 7.36 -1.32
N GLU A 271 11.68 6.87 -2.51
CA GLU A 271 11.20 5.56 -2.97
C GLU A 271 11.69 4.43 -2.07
N LYS A 272 12.98 4.40 -1.72
CA LYS A 272 13.53 3.40 -0.79
C LYS A 272 12.86 3.43 0.59
N ASN A 273 12.57 4.62 1.10
CA ASN A 273 11.92 4.82 2.39
C ASN A 273 10.45 4.37 2.38
N LEU A 274 9.72 4.66 1.29
CA LEU A 274 8.36 4.15 1.07
C LEU A 274 8.37 2.62 0.88
N MET A 275 9.36 2.05 0.19
CA MET A 275 9.49 0.59 0.08
C MET A 275 9.75 -0.07 1.43
N ALA A 276 10.60 0.51 2.26
CA ALA A 276 10.83 0.03 3.62
C ALA A 276 9.55 0.07 4.46
N TYR A 277 8.76 1.15 4.32
CA TYR A 277 7.43 1.25 4.93
C TYR A 277 6.51 0.12 4.48
N PHE A 278 6.33 -0.01 3.17
CA PHE A 278 5.40 -0.97 2.60
C PHE A 278 5.82 -2.41 2.93
N SER A 279 7.11 -2.74 2.77
CA SER A 279 7.64 -4.04 3.18
C SER A 279 7.41 -4.33 4.67
N TYR A 280 7.62 -3.33 5.54
CA TYR A 280 7.36 -3.44 6.98
C TYR A 280 5.89 -3.71 7.30
N VAL A 281 4.96 -3.04 6.60
CA VAL A 281 3.51 -3.27 6.78
C VAL A 281 2.99 -4.49 6.00
N GLY A 282 3.85 -5.20 5.27
CA GLY A 282 3.51 -6.39 4.48
C GLY A 282 2.79 -6.07 3.17
N PHE A 283 3.08 -4.90 2.59
CA PHE A 283 2.50 -4.32 1.40
C PHE A 283 3.58 -4.10 0.33
N SER A 284 3.20 -4.09 -0.95
CA SER A 284 4.09 -3.68 -2.04
C SER A 284 3.27 -2.91 -3.09
N PRO A 285 3.45 -1.59 -3.22
CA PRO A 285 2.74 -0.76 -4.20
C PRO A 285 3.27 -1.02 -5.63
N PRO A 286 2.56 -0.69 -6.73
CA PRO A 286 3.15 -0.30 -7.99
C PRO A 286 3.00 1.23 -8.09
N TYR A 287 3.10 1.73 -9.31
CA TYR A 287 3.10 3.13 -9.65
C TYR A 287 2.01 3.97 -8.96
N PRO A 288 2.32 5.22 -8.59
CA PRO A 288 1.31 6.28 -8.43
C PRO A 288 0.23 6.25 -9.54
N PRO A 289 -1.05 6.61 -9.30
CA PRO A 289 -1.87 7.07 -10.39
C PRO A 289 -1.23 8.30 -11.03
N ALA A 290 -1.14 8.33 -12.35
CA ALA A 290 -0.79 9.55 -13.06
C ALA A 290 -1.88 10.60 -12.75
N THR A 291 -1.46 11.78 -12.29
CA THR A 291 -2.31 12.96 -12.10
C THR A 291 -2.72 13.56 -13.44
#